data_AF-A0A6C0GVV5-F1
#
_entry.id   AF-A0A6C0GVV5-F1
#
_cell.length_a   1.000
_cell.length_b   1.000
_cell.length_c   1.000
_cell.angle_alpha   90.00
_cell.angle_beta   90.00
_cell.angle_gamma   90.00
#
_symmetry.space_group_name_H-M   'P 1'
#
loop_
_entity.id
_entity.type
_entity.pdbx_description
1 polymer ?
#
loop_
_entity_poly.entity_id
_entity_poly.type
_entity_poly.pdbx_seq_one_letter_code
_entity_poly.pdbx_strand_id
1 'polypeptide(L)'
;MNSLPEALLHAARIGDITLLETVLAQKPDINTQDSRGFTPLVLACYNGNLESVQLLLKAGADVNIPDFSGNTALMGVCFKGYAPIAGLLITHGADLNLQHSNGGTALMFATLFGRNDLVKLMLDHGADTSIRESRGLTALDLAYQQGNEQAIELLQRV
;
A
#
# COMPACT_ATOMS: atom_id res chain seq x y z
N MET A 1 1.70 -28.91 10.23
CA MET A 1 1.36 -28.28 8.94
C MET A 1 0.73 -26.95 9.29
N ASN A 2 1.16 -25.86 8.67
CA ASN A 2 0.47 -24.58 8.80
C ASN A 2 -0.94 -24.73 8.20
N SER A 3 -1.93 -24.11 8.81
CA SER A 3 -3.29 -24.03 8.26
C SER A 3 -3.27 -23.31 6.90
N LEU A 4 -4.31 -23.50 6.06
CA LEU A 4 -4.40 -22.83 4.76
C LEU A 4 -4.21 -21.30 4.82
N PRO A 5 -4.85 -20.58 5.77
CA PRO A 5 -4.61 -19.15 5.96
C PRO A 5 -3.15 -18.81 6.29
N GLU A 6 -2.54 -19.55 7.23
CA GLU A 6 -1.15 -19.32 7.65
C GLU A 6 -0.15 -19.61 6.52
N ALA A 7 -0.41 -20.65 5.71
CA ALA A 7 0.39 -20.98 4.55
C ALA A 7 0.30 -19.87 3.47
N LEU A 8 -0.90 -19.34 3.23
CA LEU A 8 -1.12 -18.24 2.28
C LEU A 8 -0.36 -16.97 2.72
N LEU A 9 -0.51 -16.59 3.99
CA LEU A 9 0.19 -15.44 4.59
C LEU A 9 1.71 -15.63 4.53
N HIS A 10 2.20 -16.84 4.82
CA HIS A 10 3.63 -17.15 4.77
C HIS A 10 4.18 -17.05 3.35
N ALA A 11 3.53 -17.70 2.38
CA ALA A 11 3.95 -17.71 0.98
C ALA A 11 4.04 -16.29 0.41
N ALA A 12 3.01 -15.46 0.63
CA ALA A 12 2.99 -14.07 0.18
C ALA A 12 4.10 -13.22 0.82
N ARG A 13 4.38 -13.44 2.12
CA ARG A 13 5.41 -12.72 2.87
C ARG A 13 6.82 -13.01 2.34
N ILE A 14 7.14 -14.27 2.09
CA ILE A 14 8.48 -14.66 1.62
C ILE A 14 8.63 -14.59 0.09
N GLY A 15 7.53 -14.40 -0.64
CA GLY A 15 7.54 -14.33 -2.11
C GLY A 15 7.64 -15.70 -2.78
N ASP A 16 7.23 -16.78 -2.10
CA ASP A 16 7.26 -18.13 -2.67
C ASP A 16 6.07 -18.32 -3.60
N ILE A 17 6.28 -18.08 -4.89
CA ILE A 17 5.26 -18.18 -5.93
C ILE A 17 4.72 -19.59 -6.07
N THR A 18 5.58 -20.62 -5.99
CA THR A 18 5.14 -22.01 -6.14
C THR A 18 4.19 -22.41 -4.99
N LEU A 19 4.55 -22.04 -3.76
CA LEU A 19 3.69 -22.27 -2.61
C LEU A 19 2.41 -21.43 -2.70
N LEU A 20 2.53 -20.17 -3.14
CA LEU A 20 1.40 -19.27 -3.29
C LEU A 20 0.37 -19.83 -4.29
N GLU A 21 0.80 -20.27 -5.47
CA GLU A 21 -0.06 -20.95 -6.46
C GLU A 21 -0.70 -22.23 -5.89
N THR A 22 0.09 -23.06 -5.21
CA THR A 22 -0.38 -24.32 -4.61
C THR A 22 -1.46 -24.08 -3.54
N VAL A 23 -1.27 -23.04 -2.72
CA VAL A 23 -2.23 -22.68 -1.67
C VAL A 23 -3.48 -22.05 -2.29
N LEU A 24 -3.34 -21.16 -3.28
CA LEU A 24 -4.47 -20.53 -3.97
C LEU A 24 -5.37 -21.53 -4.71
N ALA A 25 -4.80 -22.62 -5.26
CA ALA A 25 -5.57 -23.68 -5.90
C ALA A 25 -6.56 -24.37 -4.94
N GLN A 26 -6.30 -24.32 -3.63
CA GLN A 26 -7.18 -24.85 -2.58
C GLN A 26 -8.28 -23.86 -2.16
N LYS A 27 -8.35 -22.68 -2.81
CA LYS A 27 -9.35 -21.62 -2.58
C LYS A 27 -9.48 -21.20 -1.11
N PRO A 28 -8.38 -20.82 -0.43
CA PRO A 28 -8.45 -20.21 0.89
C PRO A 28 -9.22 -18.89 0.82
N ASP A 29 -9.59 -18.34 1.97
CA ASP A 29 -9.95 -16.93 2.05
C ASP A 29 -8.70 -16.08 1.72
N ILE A 30 -8.74 -15.45 0.54
CA ILE A 30 -7.65 -14.62 -0.01
C ILE A 30 -7.36 -13.40 0.88
N ASN A 31 -8.34 -12.96 1.66
CA ASN A 31 -8.32 -11.77 2.49
C ASN A 31 -8.11 -12.08 3.97
N THR A 32 -7.72 -13.32 4.31
CA THR A 32 -7.37 -13.68 5.69
C THR A 32 -6.36 -12.69 6.28
N GLN A 33 -6.46 -12.41 7.57
CA GLN A 33 -5.56 -11.49 8.26
C GLN A 33 -4.70 -12.23 9.28
N ASP A 34 -3.42 -11.85 9.40
CA ASP A 34 -2.58 -12.27 10.52
C ASP A 34 -2.96 -11.53 11.83
N SER A 35 -2.25 -11.81 12.92
CA SER A 35 -2.53 -11.21 14.23
C SER A 35 -2.33 -9.68 14.30
N ARG A 36 -1.81 -9.05 13.23
CA ARG A 36 -1.66 -7.59 13.11
C ARG A 36 -2.64 -7.00 12.09
N GLY A 37 -3.51 -7.81 11.50
CA GLY A 37 -4.42 -7.39 10.44
C GLY A 37 -3.82 -7.46 9.04
N PHE A 38 -2.61 -8.00 8.85
CA PHE A 38 -2.02 -8.04 7.51
C PHE A 38 -2.64 -9.15 6.66
N THR A 39 -3.16 -8.76 5.50
CA THR A 39 -3.56 -9.70 4.44
C THR A 39 -2.33 -10.22 3.69
N PRO A 40 -2.46 -11.31 2.92
CA PRO A 40 -1.41 -11.77 2.01
C PRO A 40 -0.94 -10.66 1.06
N LEU A 41 -1.87 -9.85 0.54
CA LEU A 41 -1.55 -8.74 -0.35
C LEU A 41 -0.69 -7.67 0.35
N VAL A 42 -1.07 -7.26 1.57
CA VAL A 42 -0.28 -6.30 2.36
C VAL A 42 1.13 -6.84 2.62
N LEU A 43 1.27 -8.12 2.96
CA LEU A 43 2.57 -8.76 3.18
C LEU A 43 3.43 -8.79 1.92
N ALA A 44 2.87 -9.17 0.76
CA ALA A 44 3.59 -9.16 -0.51
C ALA A 44 4.04 -7.75 -0.90
N CYS A 45 3.16 -6.75 -0.74
CA CYS A 45 3.45 -5.34 -0.99
C CYS A 45 4.56 -4.80 -0.09
N TYR A 46 4.53 -5.09 1.21
CA TYR A 46 5.53 -4.59 2.17
C TYR A 46 6.93 -5.17 1.93
N ASN A 47 7.01 -6.37 1.36
CA ASN A 47 8.27 -7.04 1.01
C ASN A 47 8.72 -6.79 -0.43
N GLY A 48 7.94 -6.07 -1.24
CA GLY A 48 8.30 -5.75 -2.62
C GLY A 48 8.15 -6.92 -3.61
N ASN A 49 7.40 -7.95 -3.24
CA ASN A 49 7.22 -9.17 -4.04
C ASN A 49 6.24 -8.92 -5.18
N LEU A 50 6.70 -8.27 -6.26
CA LEU A 50 5.86 -7.85 -7.40
C LEU A 50 5.02 -8.99 -7.99
N GLU A 51 5.62 -10.16 -8.20
CA GLU A 51 4.94 -11.32 -8.77
C GLU A 51 3.86 -11.87 -7.83
N SER A 52 4.12 -11.92 -6.52
CA SER A 52 3.11 -12.30 -5.52
C SER A 52 1.96 -11.30 -5.51
N VAL A 53 2.24 -9.99 -5.60
CA VAL A 53 1.20 -8.96 -5.69
C VAL A 53 0.33 -9.19 -6.92
N GLN A 54 0.92 -9.37 -8.11
CA GLN A 54 0.16 -9.64 -9.34
C GLN A 54 -0.72 -10.88 -9.22
N LEU A 55 -0.18 -11.97 -8.65
CA LEU A 55 -0.92 -13.21 -8.48
C LEU A 55 -2.10 -13.05 -7.52
N LEU A 56 -1.89 -12.37 -6.39
CA LEU A 56 -2.94 -12.12 -5.38
C LEU A 56 -4.05 -11.21 -5.92
N LEU A 57 -3.69 -10.15 -6.65
CA LEU A 57 -4.66 -9.26 -7.30
C LEU A 57 -5.48 -10.00 -8.36
N LYS A 58 -4.83 -10.85 -9.16
CA LYS A 58 -5.52 -11.70 -10.14
C LYS A 58 -6.46 -12.72 -9.48
N ALA A 59 -6.12 -13.17 -8.28
CA ALA A 59 -6.95 -14.05 -7.46
C ALA A 59 -8.11 -13.32 -6.74
N GLY A 60 -8.24 -12.00 -6.90
CA GLY A 60 -9.33 -11.21 -6.32
C GLY A 60 -9.08 -10.72 -4.89
N ALA A 61 -7.81 -10.59 -4.47
CA ALA A 61 -7.48 -9.94 -3.21
C ALA A 61 -8.02 -8.50 -3.17
N ASP A 62 -8.63 -8.11 -2.04
CA ASP A 62 -9.11 -6.76 -1.84
C ASP A 62 -7.94 -5.83 -1.51
N VAL A 63 -7.76 -4.80 -2.35
CA VAL A 63 -6.66 -3.83 -2.27
C VAL A 63 -6.77 -2.85 -1.10
N ASN A 64 -7.98 -2.68 -0.54
CA ASN A 64 -8.30 -1.63 0.41
C ASN A 64 -8.41 -2.12 1.85
N ILE A 65 -8.25 -3.42 2.12
CA ILE A 65 -8.28 -3.95 3.49
C ILE A 65 -7.09 -3.37 4.29
N PRO A 66 -7.36 -2.63 5.38
CA PRO A 66 -6.30 -2.11 6.22
C PRO A 66 -5.83 -3.15 7.26
N ASP A 67 -4.62 -2.96 7.76
CA ASP A 67 -4.16 -3.59 8.99
C ASP A 67 -4.89 -3.01 10.23
N PHE A 68 -4.60 -3.55 11.42
CA PHE A 68 -5.24 -3.06 12.66
C PHE A 68 -4.82 -1.65 13.08
N SER A 69 -3.81 -1.07 12.42
CA SER A 69 -3.40 0.33 12.57
C SER A 69 -3.99 1.25 11.50
N GLY A 70 -4.82 0.71 10.59
CA GLY A 70 -5.43 1.44 9.48
C GLY A 70 -4.54 1.55 8.23
N ASN A 71 -3.37 0.92 8.18
CA ASN A 71 -2.48 1.00 7.02
C ASN A 71 -2.97 0.07 5.90
N THR A 72 -3.10 0.60 4.69
CA THR A 72 -3.39 -0.19 3.49
C THR A 72 -2.12 -0.67 2.80
N ALA A 73 -2.26 -1.59 1.85
CA ALA A 73 -1.14 -2.04 1.01
C ALA A 73 -0.45 -0.87 0.29
N LEU A 74 -1.23 0.11 -0.20
CA LEU A 74 -0.70 1.28 -0.89
C LEU A 74 0.15 2.16 0.04
N MET A 75 -0.28 2.41 1.28
CA MET A 75 0.52 3.17 2.26
C MET A 75 1.87 2.49 2.55
N GLY A 76 1.88 1.16 2.72
CA GLY A 76 3.10 0.38 2.89
C GLY A 76 4.04 0.49 1.69
N VAL A 77 3.50 0.47 0.48
CA VAL A 77 4.28 0.66 -0.76
C VAL A 77 4.84 2.07 -0.85
N CYS A 78 4.09 3.09 -0.45
CA CYS A 78 4.53 4.48 -0.45
C CYS A 78 5.63 4.75 0.58
N PHE A 79 5.56 4.12 1.74
CA PHE A 79 6.68 4.09 2.70
C PHE A 79 7.95 3.49 2.07
N LYS A 80 7.80 2.34 1.42
CA LYS A 80 8.93 1.58 0.86
C LYS A 80 9.49 2.14 -0.46
N GLY A 81 8.69 2.87 -1.23
CA GLY A 81 9.08 3.41 -2.53
C GLY A 81 8.92 2.45 -3.71
N TYR A 82 8.00 1.48 -3.65
CA TYR A 82 7.81 0.50 -4.73
C TYR A 82 6.83 0.99 -5.81
N ALA A 83 7.25 1.96 -6.63
CA ALA A 83 6.41 2.56 -7.67
C ALA A 83 5.71 1.59 -8.63
N PRO A 84 6.36 0.51 -9.12
CA PRO A 84 5.66 -0.48 -9.96
C PRO A 84 4.49 -1.16 -9.24
N ILE A 85 4.64 -1.44 -7.94
CA ILE A 85 3.57 -2.05 -7.13
C ILE A 85 2.46 -1.04 -6.87
N ALA A 86 2.79 0.23 -6.61
CA ALA A 86 1.80 1.29 -6.42
C ALA A 86 0.91 1.42 -7.67
N GLY A 87 1.51 1.46 -8.85
CA GLY A 87 0.76 1.51 -10.12
C GLY A 87 -0.21 0.34 -10.28
N LEU A 88 0.22 -0.88 -9.92
CA LEU A 88 -0.68 -2.05 -9.93
C LEU A 88 -1.84 -1.91 -8.96
N LEU A 89 -1.58 -1.51 -7.72
CA LEU A 89 -2.62 -1.34 -6.71
C LEU A 89 -3.65 -0.29 -7.15
N ILE A 90 -3.20 0.85 -7.68
CA ILE A 90 -4.07 1.91 -8.20
C ILE A 90 -4.93 1.41 -9.37
N THR A 91 -4.33 0.68 -10.31
CA THR A 91 -5.05 0.09 -11.46
C THR A 91 -6.09 -0.93 -11.01
N HIS A 92 -5.89 -1.56 -9.85
CA HIS A 92 -6.83 -2.48 -9.21
C HIS A 92 -7.80 -1.79 -8.23
N GLY A 93 -7.89 -0.45 -8.23
CA GLY A 93 -8.90 0.28 -7.47
C GLY A 93 -8.50 0.60 -6.03
N ALA A 94 -7.21 0.71 -5.73
CA ALA A 94 -6.75 1.20 -4.44
C ALA A 94 -7.27 2.63 -4.21
N ASP A 95 -7.93 2.84 -3.08
CA ASP A 95 -8.41 4.15 -2.64
C ASP A 95 -7.22 4.94 -2.09
N LEU A 96 -6.91 6.05 -2.77
CA LEU A 96 -5.78 6.94 -2.45
C LEU A 96 -6.00 7.75 -1.16
N ASN A 97 -7.26 7.87 -0.74
CA ASN A 97 -7.70 8.81 0.29
C ASN A 97 -8.01 8.13 1.63
N LEU A 98 -7.88 6.80 1.72
CA LEU A 98 -7.96 6.10 2.99
C LEU A 98 -6.93 6.67 3.97
N GLN A 99 -7.35 6.78 5.23
CA GLN A 99 -6.54 7.31 6.31
C GLN A 99 -6.24 6.21 7.32
N HIS A 100 -4.97 6.07 7.72
CA HIS A 100 -4.65 5.20 8.84
C HIS A 100 -5.04 5.85 10.17
N SER A 101 -4.81 5.16 11.29
CA SER A 101 -5.16 5.63 12.65
C SER A 101 -4.72 7.05 13.03
N ASN A 102 -3.65 7.60 12.44
CA ASN A 102 -3.22 8.99 12.70
C ASN A 102 -3.65 9.97 11.59
N GLY A 103 -4.59 9.58 10.73
CA GLY A 103 -5.08 10.44 9.65
C GLY A 103 -4.18 10.51 8.41
N GLY A 104 -3.06 9.78 8.37
CA GLY A 104 -2.14 9.80 7.22
C GLY A 104 -2.70 9.05 6.01
N THR A 105 -2.50 9.60 4.81
CA THR A 105 -2.85 8.97 3.51
C THR A 105 -1.61 8.42 2.80
N ALA A 106 -1.79 7.62 1.75
CA ALA A 106 -0.68 7.15 0.92
C ALA A 106 0.19 8.31 0.38
N LEU A 107 -0.44 9.42 -0.04
CA LEU A 107 0.26 10.61 -0.53
C LEU A 107 1.17 11.21 0.55
N MET A 108 0.67 11.34 1.78
CA MET A 108 1.46 11.84 2.91
C MET A 108 2.67 10.95 3.21
N PHE A 109 2.51 9.62 3.11
CA PHE A 109 3.64 8.70 3.28
C PHE A 109 4.67 8.91 2.16
N ALA A 110 4.27 8.93 0.89
CA ALA A 110 5.22 9.19 -0.20
C ALA A 110 5.96 10.53 -0.01
N THR A 111 5.26 11.58 0.40
CA THR A 111 5.88 12.89 0.66
C THR A 111 6.86 12.85 1.82
N LEU A 112 6.46 12.30 2.98
CA LEU A 112 7.29 12.22 4.19
C LEU A 112 8.60 11.46 3.96
N PHE A 113 8.55 10.43 3.12
CA PHE A 113 9.70 9.59 2.80
C PHE A 113 10.40 9.98 1.49
N GLY A 114 10.04 11.13 0.90
CA GLY A 114 10.73 11.67 -0.28
C GLY A 114 10.58 10.85 -1.56
N ARG A 115 9.48 10.11 -1.71
CA ARG A 115 9.16 9.29 -2.90
C ARG A 115 8.46 10.14 -3.96
N ASN A 116 9.19 11.06 -4.57
CA ASN A 116 8.61 12.08 -5.46
C ASN A 116 7.96 11.50 -6.73
N ASP A 117 8.43 10.35 -7.19
CA ASP A 117 7.79 9.54 -8.23
C ASP A 117 6.41 9.05 -7.81
N LEU A 118 6.26 8.59 -6.57
CA LEU A 118 4.98 8.18 -6.00
C LEU A 118 4.06 9.35 -5.66
N VAL A 119 4.62 10.48 -5.21
CA VAL A 119 3.86 11.74 -5.06
C VAL A 119 3.24 12.09 -6.39
N LYS A 120 4.05 12.16 -7.46
CA LYS A 120 3.55 12.44 -8.81
C LYS A 120 2.51 11.42 -9.26
N LEU A 121 2.78 10.12 -9.10
CA LEU A 121 1.84 9.06 -9.49
C LEU A 121 0.48 9.22 -8.81
N MET A 122 0.45 9.54 -7.51
CA MET A 122 -0.80 9.73 -6.77
C MET A 122 -1.55 10.99 -7.21
N LEU A 123 -0.84 12.08 -7.47
CA LEU A 123 -1.46 13.31 -8.01
C LEU A 123 -2.04 13.09 -9.41
N ASP A 124 -1.32 12.37 -10.28
CA ASP A 124 -1.77 12.01 -11.62
C ASP A 124 -3.05 11.15 -11.59
N HIS A 125 -3.35 10.49 -10.46
CA HIS A 125 -4.57 9.69 -10.24
C HIS A 125 -5.58 10.35 -9.29
N GLY A 126 -5.42 11.64 -8.98
CA GLY A 126 -6.43 12.43 -8.26
C GLY A 126 -6.47 12.19 -6.74
N ALA A 127 -5.34 11.88 -6.11
CA ALA A 127 -5.24 11.87 -4.65
C ALA A 127 -5.65 13.24 -4.07
N ASP A 128 -6.47 13.24 -3.02
CA ASP A 128 -6.92 14.45 -2.34
C ASP A 128 -5.79 15.05 -1.50
N THR A 129 -5.28 16.21 -1.94
CA THR A 129 -4.19 16.93 -1.29
C THR A 129 -4.64 17.75 -0.08
N SER A 130 -5.95 17.90 0.13
CA SER A 130 -6.54 18.71 1.20
C SER A 130 -6.74 17.93 2.50
N ILE A 131 -6.64 16.60 2.46
CA ILE A 131 -6.74 15.74 3.65
C ILE A 131 -5.69 16.16 4.68
N ARG A 132 -6.10 16.16 5.96
CA ARG A 132 -5.26 16.52 7.10
C ARG A 132 -5.05 15.32 8.01
N GLU A 133 -3.80 15.08 8.40
CA GLU A 133 -3.48 14.11 9.46
C GLU A 133 -3.84 14.65 10.85
N SER A 134 -3.64 13.85 11.89
CA SER A 134 -4.15 14.13 13.25
C SER A 134 -3.60 15.40 13.91
N ARG A 135 -2.47 15.95 13.44
CA ARG A 135 -1.93 17.24 13.87
C ARG A 135 -2.38 18.40 12.96
N GLY A 136 -3.26 18.13 12.01
CA GLY A 136 -3.84 19.10 11.08
C GLY A 136 -3.00 19.34 9.83
N LEU A 137 -1.94 18.57 9.58
CA LEU A 137 -1.02 18.81 8.47
C LEU A 137 -1.50 18.13 7.17
N THR A 138 -1.40 18.84 6.06
CA THR A 138 -1.60 18.29 4.70
C THR A 138 -0.32 17.67 4.15
N ALA A 139 -0.39 16.98 3.01
CA ALA A 139 0.81 16.51 2.32
C ALA A 139 1.77 17.67 2.00
N LEU A 140 1.26 18.87 1.64
CA LEU A 140 2.09 20.03 1.35
C LEU A 140 2.79 20.56 2.61
N ASP A 141 2.10 20.62 3.75
CA ASP A 141 2.70 21.03 5.02
C ASP A 141 3.86 20.09 5.41
N LEU A 142 3.68 18.78 5.21
CA LEU A 142 4.73 17.78 5.45
C LEU A 142 5.91 17.95 4.49
N ALA A 143 5.66 18.29 3.21
CA ALA A 143 6.73 18.56 2.25
C ALA A 143 7.60 19.74 2.69
N TYR A 144 6.98 20.81 3.20
CA TYR A 144 7.69 21.95 3.79
C TYR A 144 8.51 21.58 5.02
N GLN A 145 7.94 20.80 5.95
CA GLN A 145 8.67 20.35 7.15
C GLN A 145 9.92 19.54 6.80
N GLN A 146 9.85 18.73 5.75
CA GLN A 146 10.97 17.91 5.29
C GLN A 146 11.96 18.66 4.38
N GLY A 147 11.65 19.89 3.96
CA GLY A 147 12.45 20.62 2.97
C GLY A 147 12.50 19.92 1.60
N ASN A 148 11.48 19.13 1.24
CA ASN A 148 11.44 18.40 -0.02
C ASN A 148 10.92 19.30 -1.15
N GLU A 149 11.83 20.08 -1.75
CA GLU A 149 11.53 21.06 -2.80
C GLU A 149 10.75 20.47 -3.98
N GLN A 150 11.09 19.26 -4.41
CA GLN A 150 10.41 18.62 -5.53
C GLN A 150 8.97 18.21 -5.16
N ALA A 151 8.71 17.71 -3.95
CA ALA A 151 7.34 17.42 -3.52
C ALA A 151 6.52 18.70 -3.35
N ILE A 152 7.13 19.78 -2.82
CA ILE A 152 6.48 21.10 -2.73
C ILE A 152 6.02 21.56 -4.12
N GLU A 153 6.93 21.50 -5.10
CA GLU A 153 6.62 21.91 -6.47
C GLU A 153 5.50 21.04 -7.07
N LEU A 154 5.52 19.73 -6.86
CA LEU A 154 4.48 18.83 -7.35
C LEU A 154 3.10 19.14 -6.72
N LEU A 155 3.07 19.34 -5.41
CA LEU A 155 1.83 19.54 -4.65
C LEU A 155 1.19 20.92 -4.86
N GLN A 156 1.95 21.92 -5.30
CA GLN A 156 1.43 23.25 -5.63
C GLN A 156 0.80 23.34 -7.02
N ARG A 157 0.98 22.33 -7.88
CA ARG A 157 0.52 22.34 -9.28
C ARG A 157 -0.90 21.81 -9.48
N VAL A 158 -1.54 21.29 -8.42
CA VAL A 158 -2.85 20.64 -8.47
C VAL A 158 -3.96 21.48 -7.84
#